data_AF-A0A8T9MR98-F1
#
_entry.id   AF-A0A8T9MR98-F1
#
_cell.length_a   1.000
_cell.length_b   1.000
_cell.length_c   1.000
_cell.angle_alpha   90.00
_cell.angle_beta   90.00
_cell.angle_gamma   90.00
#
_symmetry.space_group_name_H-M   'P 1'
#
loop_
_entity.id
_entity.type
_entity.pdbx_description
1 polymer ?
#
loop_
_entity_poly.entity_id
_entity_poly.type
_entity_poly.pdbx_seq_one_letter_code
_entity_poly.pdbx_strand_id
1 'polypeptide(L)'
;MYDLTVTDMEVLDVRFPTSQSLDGSDAMNPDPDYSAAYVILKTNGSHQGHGLTFTIGRGNEICCAAIEAMRHLVVGLRLDDVAAAPARFWRNITGDSQLRWVGPTKARCTWRRARW
;
A
#
# COMPACT_ATOMS: atom_id res chain seq x y z
N MET A 1 -22.81 9.36 11.25
CA MET A 1 -21.69 8.72 10.54
C MET A 1 -21.04 9.81 9.70
N TYR A 2 -19.72 9.91 9.70
CA TYR A 2 -19.04 10.97 8.94
C TYR A 2 -18.97 10.56 7.48
N ASP A 3 -19.50 11.41 6.60
CA ASP A 3 -19.50 11.21 5.15
C ASP A 3 -18.10 11.44 4.55
N LEU A 4 -17.17 10.56 4.92
CA LEU A 4 -15.78 10.63 4.49
C LEU A 4 -15.62 9.93 3.15
N THR A 5 -15.09 10.66 2.18
CA THR A 5 -14.74 10.15 0.85
C THR A 5 -13.26 10.37 0.62
N VAL A 6 -12.58 9.36 0.07
CA VAL A 6 -11.19 9.49 -0.37
C VAL A 6 -11.14 10.42 -1.57
N THR A 7 -10.48 11.56 -1.43
CA THR A 7 -10.40 12.61 -2.46
C THR A 7 -9.10 12.54 -3.26
N ASP A 8 -8.03 12.05 -2.66
CA ASP A 8 -6.73 11.94 -3.30
C ASP A 8 -5.87 10.86 -2.62
N MET A 9 -4.82 10.44 -3.31
CA MET A 9 -3.84 9.46 -2.86
C MET A 9 -2.43 10.00 -3.12
N GLU A 10 -1.54 9.84 -2.16
CA GLU A 10 -0.13 10.23 -2.28
C GLU A 10 0.75 9.02 -1.95
N VAL A 11 1.78 8.79 -2.75
CA VAL A 11 2.71 7.67 -2.61
C VAL A 11 4.12 8.21 -2.43
N LEU A 12 4.80 7.76 -1.38
CA LEU A 12 6.14 8.20 -1.01
C LEU A 12 7.11 7.00 -1.03
N ASP A 13 8.21 7.15 -1.75
CA ASP A 13 9.35 6.23 -1.70
C ASP A 13 10.28 6.67 -0.56
N VAL A 14 10.15 6.02 0.60
CA VAL A 14 10.93 6.35 1.80
C VAL A 14 11.98 5.27 2.00
N ARG A 15 13.24 5.67 2.16
CA ARG A 15 14.37 4.75 2.38
C ARG A 15 15.25 5.24 3.52
N PHE A 16 15.64 4.32 4.39
CA PHE A 16 16.52 4.56 5.53
C PHE A 16 17.85 3.85 5.30
N PRO A 17 19.00 4.53 5.50
CA PRO A 17 20.32 3.96 5.21
C PRO A 17 20.80 3.01 6.31
N THR A 18 20.01 1.98 6.64
CA THR A 18 20.32 0.99 7.68
C THR A 18 21.54 0.14 7.35
N SER A 19 21.88 0.02 6.06
CA SER A 19 23.09 -0.66 5.61
C SER A 19 24.39 -0.04 6.14
N GLN A 20 24.41 1.25 6.50
CA GLN A 20 25.60 1.92 7.05
C GLN A 20 26.06 1.31 8.38
N SER A 21 25.11 0.79 9.16
CA SER A 21 25.36 0.11 10.45
C SER A 21 25.11 -1.40 10.37
N LEU A 22 24.75 -1.93 9.19
CA LEU A 22 24.32 -3.32 8.96
C LEU A 22 23.12 -3.75 9.84
N ASP A 23 22.26 -2.79 10.21
CA ASP A 23 21.07 -3.05 10.99
C ASP A 23 20.07 -3.88 10.16
N GLY A 24 19.69 -5.05 10.68
CA GLY A 24 18.78 -5.97 9.99
C GLY A 24 19.45 -6.92 8.98
N SER A 25 20.78 -6.90 8.89
CA SER A 25 21.53 -7.85 8.07
C SER A 25 21.28 -9.31 8.49
N ASP A 26 21.20 -10.21 7.51
CA ASP A 26 21.06 -11.64 7.71
C ASP A 26 21.87 -12.44 6.67
N ALA A 27 21.83 -13.77 6.73
CA ALA A 27 22.61 -14.64 5.85
C ALA A 27 22.25 -14.50 4.35
N MET A 28 21.05 -14.04 4.03
CA MET A 28 20.52 -13.85 2.69
C MET A 28 20.57 -12.39 2.24
N ASN A 29 20.39 -11.45 3.18
CA ASN A 29 20.31 -10.01 2.95
C ASN A 29 21.42 -9.30 3.74
N PRO A 30 22.65 -9.20 3.21
CA PRO A 30 23.79 -8.71 3.96
C PRO A 30 23.76 -7.19 4.22
N ASP A 31 23.11 -6.41 3.36
CA ASP A 31 23.16 -4.94 3.36
C ASP A 31 21.77 -4.29 3.14
N PRO A 32 20.75 -4.58 3.98
CA PRO A 32 19.40 -4.06 3.75
C PRO A 32 19.31 -2.56 4.03
N ASP A 33 18.67 -1.81 3.13
CA ASP A 33 18.23 -0.45 3.37
C ASP A 33 16.72 -0.45 3.60
N TYR A 34 16.31 -0.44 4.87
CA TYR A 34 14.90 -0.51 5.24
C TYR A 34 14.13 0.59 4.53
N SER A 35 13.09 0.19 3.81
CA SER A 35 12.36 1.05 2.90
C SER A 35 10.86 0.83 3.05
N ALA A 36 10.10 1.88 2.80
CA ALA A 36 8.65 1.87 2.82
C ALA A 36 8.13 2.48 1.53
N ALA A 37 7.30 1.73 0.81
CA ALA A 37 6.39 2.31 -0.18
C ALA A 37 5.16 2.75 0.61
N TYR A 38 5.16 4.03 1.00
CA TYR A 38 4.21 4.62 1.92
C TYR A 38 3.06 5.27 1.15
N VAL A 39 1.82 5.13 1.64
CA VAL A 39 0.62 5.68 1.01
C VAL A 39 -0.18 6.51 2.01
N ILE A 40 -0.64 7.67 1.54
CA ILE A 40 -1.54 8.57 2.26
C ILE A 40 -2.82 8.71 1.44
N LEU A 41 -3.95 8.33 2.04
CA LEU A 41 -5.29 8.53 1.49
C LEU A 41 -5.86 9.81 2.11
N LYS A 42 -5.96 10.85 1.29
CA LYS A 42 -6.56 12.13 1.68
C LYS A 42 -8.08 11.98 1.59
N THR A 43 -8.78 12.55 2.56
CA THR A 43 -10.25 12.58 2.56
C THR A 43 -10.76 14.00 2.44
N ASN A 44 -12.07 14.15 2.24
CA ASN A 44 -12.78 15.43 2.34
C ASN A 44 -12.92 15.95 3.79
N GLY A 45 -12.45 15.20 4.80
CA GLY A 45 -12.47 15.60 6.22
C GLY A 45 -11.08 15.92 6.77
N SER A 46 -10.97 15.98 8.09
CA SER A 46 -9.71 16.23 8.81
C SER A 46 -8.80 15.00 8.93
N HIS A 47 -9.32 13.80 8.64
CA HIS A 47 -8.59 12.55 8.80
C HIS A 47 -7.95 12.10 7.48
N GLN A 48 -6.79 11.46 7.59
CA GLN A 48 -6.09 10.83 6.48
C GLN A 48 -5.82 9.36 6.81
N GLY A 49 -5.86 8.49 5.81
CA GLY A 49 -5.53 7.08 5.95
C GLY A 49 -4.06 6.84 5.61
N HIS A 50 -3.29 6.30 6.54
CA HIS A 50 -1.87 6.03 6.34
C HIS A 50 -1.60 4.53 6.27
N GLY A 51 -0.81 4.10 5.29
CA GLY A 51 -0.42 2.70 5.11
C GLY A 51 0.95 2.58 4.48
N LEU A 52 1.55 1.39 4.55
CA LEU A 52 2.83 1.11 3.91
C LEU A 52 2.99 -0.36 3.58
N THR A 53 3.88 -0.64 2.63
CA THR A 53 4.50 -1.95 2.50
C THR A 53 6.02 -1.82 2.66
N PHE A 54 6.61 -2.81 3.32
CA PHE A 54 8.03 -2.83 3.66
C PHE A 54 8.84 -3.50 2.56
N THR A 55 9.98 -2.90 2.24
CA THR A 55 11.02 -3.47 1.37
C THR A 55 12.40 -3.17 1.96
N ILE A 56 13.46 -3.72 1.36
CA ILE A 56 14.84 -3.60 1.86
C ILE A 56 15.76 -2.83 0.88
N GLY A 57 15.22 -1.83 0.19
CA GLY A 57 16.00 -0.89 -0.62
C GLY A 57 15.63 -0.93 -2.09
N ARG A 58 16.48 -1.54 -2.92
CA ARG A 58 16.23 -1.68 -4.37
C ARG A 58 14.89 -2.38 -4.62
N GLY A 59 14.09 -1.83 -5.52
CA GLY A 59 12.76 -2.36 -5.85
C GLY A 59 11.61 -1.68 -5.10
N ASN A 60 11.88 -0.81 -4.12
CA ASN A 60 10.83 -0.05 -3.41
C ASN A 60 10.04 0.84 -4.37
N GLU A 61 10.72 1.43 -5.36
CA GLU A 61 10.11 2.27 -6.40
C GLU A 61 9.04 1.53 -7.18
N ILE A 62 9.17 0.21 -7.28
CA ILE A 62 8.27 -0.62 -8.05
C ILE A 62 7.06 -1.07 -7.23
N CYS A 63 7.21 -1.16 -5.91
CA CYS A 63 6.05 -1.20 -5.00
C CYS A 63 5.29 0.12 -5.04
N CYS A 64 5.98 1.27 -5.05
CA CYS A 64 5.34 2.59 -5.17
C CYS A 64 4.52 2.70 -6.46
N ALA A 65 5.09 2.30 -7.61
CA ALA A 65 4.38 2.29 -8.89
C ALA A 65 3.15 1.35 -8.87
N ALA A 66 3.24 0.21 -8.18
CA ALA A 66 2.10 -0.69 -8.02
C ALA A 66 0.97 -0.08 -7.17
N ILE A 67 1.32 0.64 -6.09
CA ILE A 67 0.36 1.40 -5.29
C ILE A 67 -0.32 2.48 -6.15
N GLU A 68 0.48 3.23 -6.91
CA GLU A 68 -0.01 4.30 -7.76
C GLU A 68 -0.98 3.80 -8.84
N ALA A 69 -0.70 2.63 -9.44
CA ALA A 69 -1.59 2.01 -10.41
C ALA A 69 -3.00 1.70 -9.85
N MET A 70 -3.13 1.49 -8.53
CA MET A 70 -4.40 1.24 -7.86
C MET A 70 -5.22 2.50 -7.58
N ARG A 71 -4.71 3.71 -7.88
CA ARG A 71 -5.38 5.00 -7.60
C ARG A 71 -6.85 5.01 -8.00
N HIS A 72 -7.14 4.56 -9.21
CA HIS A 72 -8.49 4.56 -9.80
C HIS A 72 -9.49 3.63 -9.08
N LEU A 73 -9.01 2.68 -8.28
CA LEU A 73 -9.84 1.80 -7.45
C LEU A 73 -10.11 2.38 -6.05
N VAL A 74 -9.35 3.40 -5.64
CA VAL A 74 -9.33 3.91 -4.26
C VAL A 74 -9.89 5.34 -4.16
N VAL A 75 -9.53 6.23 -5.09
CA VAL A 75 -10.05 7.60 -5.10
C VAL A 75 -11.54 7.58 -5.44
N GLY A 76 -12.34 8.28 -4.64
CA GLY A 76 -13.81 8.30 -4.72
C GLY A 76 -14.50 7.30 -3.80
N LEU A 77 -13.77 6.44 -3.08
CA LEU A 77 -14.38 5.52 -2.12
C LEU A 77 -14.94 6.26 -0.90
N ARG A 78 -16.18 5.92 -0.54
CA ARG A 78 -16.80 6.32 0.72
C ARG A 78 -16.39 5.37 1.83
N LEU A 79 -15.91 5.90 2.96
CA LEU A 79 -15.45 5.09 4.08
C LEU A 79 -16.58 4.27 4.70
N ASP A 80 -17.80 4.81 4.74
CA ASP A 80 -18.99 4.10 5.22
C ASP A 80 -19.28 2.84 4.37
N ASP A 81 -19.10 2.91 3.05
CA ASP A 81 -19.30 1.77 2.15
C ASP A 81 -18.23 0.68 2.38
N VAL A 82 -17.00 1.11 2.63
CA VAL A 82 -15.88 0.21 2.96
C VAL A 82 -16.14 -0.47 4.31
N ALA A 83 -16.58 0.28 5.32
CA ALA A 83 -16.89 -0.24 6.66
C ALA A 83 -18.09 -1.19 6.65
N ALA A 84 -19.12 -0.91 5.84
CA ALA A 84 -20.31 -1.75 5.72
C ALA A 84 -20.01 -3.10 5.02
N ALA A 85 -19.04 -3.14 4.10
CA ALA A 85 -18.73 -4.33 3.32
C ALA A 85 -17.22 -4.52 3.06
N PRO A 86 -16.39 -4.74 4.10
CA PRO A 86 -14.93 -4.82 3.96
C PRO A 86 -14.47 -5.96 3.05
N ALA A 87 -15.22 -7.08 3.02
CA ALA A 87 -14.94 -8.19 2.11
C ALA A 87 -15.22 -7.84 0.64
N ARG A 88 -16.21 -6.98 0.37
CA ARG A 88 -16.51 -6.50 -1.00
C ARG A 88 -15.42 -5.54 -1.46
N PHE A 89 -15.05 -4.58 -0.60
CA PHE A 89 -13.91 -3.68 -0.84
C PHE A 89 -12.64 -4.46 -1.19
N TRP A 90 -12.27 -5.46 -0.39
CA TRP A 90 -11.08 -6.27 -0.63
C TRP A 90 -11.13 -7.00 -1.97
N ARG A 91 -12.29 -7.57 -2.34
CA ARG A 91 -12.49 -8.21 -3.65
C ARG A 91 -12.41 -7.23 -4.81
N ASN A 92 -12.84 -5.98 -4.63
CA ASN A 92 -12.73 -4.96 -5.69
C ASN A 92 -11.27 -4.59 -5.94
N ILE A 93 -10.50 -4.29 -4.89
CA ILE A 93 -9.08 -3.92 -5.03
C ILE A 93 -8.23 -5.07 -5.58
N THR A 94 -8.52 -6.31 -5.17
CA THR A 94 -7.74 -7.48 -5.59
C THR A 94 -8.32 -8.19 -6.82
N GLY A 95 -9.47 -7.74 -7.32
CA GLY A 95 -10.28 -8.43 -8.31
C GLY A 95 -10.03 -8.00 -9.75
N ASP A 96 -9.44 -6.83 -9.97
CA ASP A 96 -9.15 -6.31 -11.31
C ASP A 96 -8.31 -7.32 -12.11
N SER A 97 -8.83 -7.77 -13.24
CA SER A 97 -8.23 -8.88 -13.99
C SER A 97 -6.87 -8.52 -14.59
N GLN A 98 -6.67 -7.27 -15.00
CA GLN A 98 -5.41 -6.81 -15.58
C GLN A 98 -4.34 -6.68 -14.50
N LEU A 99 -4.67 -6.07 -13.36
CA LEU A 99 -3.76 -6.00 -12.22
C LEU A 99 -3.47 -7.39 -11.62
N ARG A 100 -4.46 -8.28 -11.60
CA ARG A 100 -4.26 -9.68 -11.17
C ARG A 100 -3.28 -10.44 -12.05
N TRP A 101 -3.17 -10.12 -13.33
CA TRP A 101 -2.26 -10.80 -14.25
C TRP A 101 -0.78 -10.61 -13.87
N VAL A 102 -0.45 -9.52 -13.18
CA VAL A 102 0.90 -9.23 -12.66
C VAL A 102 1.25 -10.12 -11.44
N GLY A 103 0.25 -10.73 -10.79
CA GLY A 103 0.40 -11.52 -9.55
C GLY A 103 -0.03 -12.97 -9.75
N PRO A 104 -1.32 -13.34 -9.62
CA PRO A 104 -2.39 -12.84 -8.76
C PRO A 104 -2.14 -13.15 -7.27
N THR A 105 -2.53 -12.24 -6.38
CA THR A 105 -2.41 -12.40 -4.90
C THR A 105 -1.03 -12.83 -4.38
N LYS A 106 0.01 -12.67 -5.20
CA LYS A 106 1.41 -12.93 -4.89
C LYS A 106 2.24 -11.73 -5.38
N ALA A 107 3.23 -11.35 -4.57
CA ALA A 107 4.20 -10.28 -4.84
C ALA A 107 3.66 -8.82 -5.01
N ARG A 108 4.63 -7.89 -4.93
CA ARG A 108 4.65 -6.40 -4.88
C ARG A 108 3.79 -5.65 -3.88
N CYS A 109 2.48 -5.88 -3.79
CA CYS A 109 1.61 -5.26 -2.78
C CYS A 109 0.49 -6.23 -2.43
N THR A 110 0.84 -7.37 -1.82
CA THR A 110 -0.17 -8.30 -1.32
C THR A 110 -0.76 -7.78 -0.03
N TRP A 111 -1.94 -7.17 -0.11
CA TRP A 111 -2.79 -6.87 1.04
C TRP A 111 -3.35 -8.18 1.59
N ARG A 112 -2.63 -8.84 2.50
CA ARG A 112 -3.23 -9.93 3.29
C ARG A 112 -4.38 -9.32 4.07
N ARG A 113 -5.55 -9.97 4.04
CA ARG A 113 -6.72 -9.58 4.80
C ARG A 113 -6.34 -9.45 6.28
N ALA A 114 -6.11 -8.22 6.74
CA ALA A 114 -6.10 -7.95 8.17
C ALA A 114 -7.50 -8.31 8.67
N ARG A 115 -7.58 -9.22 9.65
CA ARG A 115 -8.83 -9.40 10.39
C ARG A 115 -8.96 -8.15 11.25
N TRP A 116 -9.75 -7.19 10.77
CA TRP A 116 -10.32 -6.13 11.59
C TRP A 116 -11.45 -6.73 12.42
#